data_AF-A0A8J7VN06-F1
#
_entry.id   AF-A0A8J7VN06-F1
#
_cell.length_a   1.000
_cell.length_b   1.000
_cell.length_c   1.000
_cell.angle_alpha   90.00
_cell.angle_beta   90.00
_cell.angle_gamma   90.00
#
_symmetry.space_group_name_H-M   'P 1'
#
loop_
_entity.id
_entity.type
_entity.pdbx_description
1 polymer ?
#
loop_
_entity_poly.entity_id
_entity_poly.type
_entity_poly.pdbx_seq_one_letter_code
_entity_poly.pdbx_strand_id
1 'polypeptide(L)' 'LTLWDPKEVRTIHNADLHHGADYTPYEGLKVQGWPVTVILRGEVAVEIGALKIATGAGRYLRRKRSPGGVQVAG' A
#
# COMPACT_ATOMS: atom_id res chain seq x y z
N LEU A 1 -8.13 -4.13 -4.78
CA LEU A 1 -9.18 -4.43 -3.77
C LEU A 1 -8.47 -4.79 -2.48
N THR A 2 -9.02 -4.40 -1.34
CA THR A 2 -8.42 -4.69 -0.03
C THR A 2 -9.51 -5.17 0.90
N LEU A 3 -9.26 -6.26 1.63
CA LEU A 3 -10.06 -6.67 2.77
C LEU A 3 -9.49 -6.01 4.01
N TRP A 4 -10.37 -5.32 4.75
CA TRP A 4 -10.02 -4.47 5.87
C TRP A 4 -10.71 -4.97 7.12
N ASP A 5 -9.95 -5.19 8.19
CA ASP A 5 -10.54 -5.43 9.51
C ASP A 5 -10.66 -4.09 10.25
N PRO A 6 -11.86 -3.53 10.41
CA PRO A 6 -12.05 -2.26 11.11
C PRO A 6 -11.91 -2.39 12.64
N LYS A 7 -11.90 -3.61 13.18
CA LYS A 7 -11.82 -3.86 14.62
C LYS A 7 -10.40 -4.14 15.09
N GLU A 8 -9.48 -4.46 14.17
CA GLU A 8 -8.08 -4.67 14.51
C GLU A 8 -7.49 -3.38 15.12
N VAL A 9 -6.83 -3.54 16.26
CA VAL A 9 -6.14 -2.46 16.97
C VAL A 9 -4.67 -2.85 17.05
N ARG A 10 -3.80 -1.98 16.53
CA ARG A 10 -2.36 -2.25 16.41
C ARG A 10 -1.56 -1.01 16.81
N THR A 11 -0.41 -1.23 17.44
CA THR A 11 0.62 -0.20 17.58
C THR A 11 1.58 -0.30 16.42
N ILE A 12 1.84 0.79 15.72
CA ILE A 12 2.77 0.81 14.59
C ILE A 12 4.20 0.71 15.12
N HIS A 13 4.94 -0.28 14.62
CA HIS A 13 6.38 -0.42 14.80
C HIS A 13 7.07 -0.46 13.44
N ASN A 14 8.21 0.22 13.32
CA ASN A 14 9.02 0.25 12.11
C ASN A 14 9.39 -1.17 11.64
N ALA A 15 9.69 -2.06 12.59
CA ALA A 15 10.07 -3.44 12.34
C ALA A 15 9.00 -4.27 11.62
N ASP A 16 7.73 -3.86 11.69
CA ASP A 16 6.61 -4.57 11.06
C ASP A 16 6.30 -4.04 9.65
N LEU A 17 6.94 -2.94 9.21
CA LEU A 17 6.65 -2.30 7.93
C LEU A 17 7.54 -2.84 6.81
N HIS A 18 6.92 -3.15 5.67
CA HIS A 18 7.62 -3.65 4.48
C HIS A 18 8.30 -2.54 3.64
N HIS A 19 8.73 -1.45 4.27
CA HIS A 19 9.42 -0.35 3.60
C HIS A 19 10.94 -0.46 3.74
N GLY A 20 11.70 0.32 2.97
CA GLY A 20 13.16 0.31 2.99
C GLY A 20 13.81 1.29 3.97
N ALA A 21 13.02 1.96 4.82
CA ALA A 21 13.52 2.94 5.77
C ALA A 21 13.87 2.29 7.12
N ASP A 22 14.80 2.90 7.84
CA ASP A 22 15.23 2.51 9.18
C ASP A 22 14.39 3.16 10.30
N TYR A 23 13.43 4.02 9.94
CA TYR A 23 12.48 4.62 10.87
C TYR A 23 11.11 4.87 10.22
N THR A 24 10.10 5.09 11.06
CA THR A 24 8.79 5.59 10.67
C THR A 24 8.37 6.73 11.60
N PRO A 25 7.80 7.84 11.09
CA PRO A 25 7.30 8.92 11.95
C PRO A 25 6.08 8.49 12.80
N TYR A 26 5.54 7.31 12.53
CA TYR A 26 4.36 6.77 13.20
C TYR A 26 4.70 5.76 14.31
N GLU A 27 5.97 5.64 14.69
CA GLU A 27 6.42 4.70 15.72
C GLU A 27 5.64 4.90 17.04
N GLY A 28 5.12 3.81 17.59
CA GLY A 28 4.34 3.83 18.84
C GLY A 28 2.90 4.33 18.69
N LEU A 29 2.46 4.74 17.48
CA LEU A 29 1.08 5.19 17.27
C LEU A 29 0.12 4.00 17.30
N LYS A 30 -0.89 4.07 18.17
CA LYS A 30 -1.99 3.11 18.22
C LYS A 30 -3.07 3.49 17.20
N VAL A 31 -3.36 2.57 16.29
CA VAL A 31 -4.38 2.73 15.24
C VAL A 31 -5.45 1.67 15.34
N GLN A 32 -6.63 1.97 14.79
CA GLN A 32 -7.74 1.04 14.64
C GLN A 32 -8.12 0.94 13.17
N GLY A 33 -8.27 -0.30 12.68
CA GLY A 33 -8.44 -0.59 11.27
C GLY A 33 -7.14 -1.02 10.62
N TRP A 34 -7.09 -2.21 10.04
CA TRP A 34 -5.89 -2.73 9.37
C TRP A 34 -6.23 -3.52 8.08
N PRO A 35 -5.43 -3.37 7.01
CA PRO A 35 -5.59 -4.19 5.82
C PRO A 35 -5.07 -5.62 6.09
N VAL A 36 -5.95 -6.61 6.01
CA VAL A 36 -5.61 -8.02 6.26
C VAL A 36 -5.35 -8.80 4.97
N THR A 37 -5.90 -8.34 3.85
CA THR A 37 -5.64 -8.95 2.53
C THR A 37 -5.68 -7.91 1.43
N VAL A 38 -4.74 -7.96 0.50
CA VAL A 38 -4.70 -7.10 -0.69
C VAL A 38 -4.79 -7.97 -1.94
N ILE A 39 -5.73 -7.64 -2.82
CA ILE A 39 -5.97 -8.33 -4.09
C ILE A 39 -5.61 -7.41 -5.25
N LEU A 40 -4.71 -7.88 -6.11
CA LEU A 40 -4.24 -7.20 -7.31
C LEU A 40 -4.63 -8.03 -8.54
N ARG A 41 -5.54 -7.49 -9.38
CA ARG A 41 -5.98 -8.13 -10.64
C ARG A 41 -6.48 -9.58 -10.48
N GLY A 42 -7.17 -9.88 -9.37
CA GLY A 42 -7.74 -11.20 -9.09
C GLY A 42 -6.80 -12.13 -8.31
N GLU A 43 -5.55 -11.74 -8.09
CA GLU A 43 -4.57 -12.52 -7.33
C GLU A 43 -4.36 -11.91 -5.93
N VAL A 44 -4.20 -12.77 -4.92
CA VAL A 44 -3.85 -12.35 -3.55
C VAL A 44 -2.40 -11.90 -3.54
N ALA A 45 -2.20 -10.59 -3.37
CA ALA A 45 -0.88 -9.97 -3.34
C ALA A 45 -0.27 -9.95 -1.93
N VAL A 46 -1.10 -9.68 -0.92
CA VAL A 46 -0.71 -9.72 0.50
C VAL A 46 -1.79 -10.42 1.29
N GLU A 47 -1.41 -11.30 2.22
CA GLU A 47 -2.32 -11.96 3.15
C GLU A 47 -1.67 -12.03 4.53
N ILE A 48 -2.31 -11.42 5.54
CA ILE A 48 -1.87 -11.40 6.95
C ILE A 48 -0.38 -11.03 7.06
N GLY A 49 0.02 -9.92 6.42
CA GLY A 49 1.40 -9.42 6.43
C GLY A 49 2.39 -10.17 5.54
N ALA A 50 2.02 -11.28 4.91
CA ALA A 50 2.90 -11.98 3.97
C ALA A 50 2.68 -11.50 2.53
N LEU A 51 3.76 -11.11 1.83
CA LEU A 51 3.75 -10.86 0.40
C LEU A 51 3.65 -12.19 -0.36
N LYS A 52 2.66 -12.33 -1.24
CA LYS A 52 2.35 -13.58 -1.96
C LYS A 52 2.45 -13.47 -3.48
N ILE A 53 2.89 -12.32 -4.00
CA ILE A 53 3.05 -12.10 -5.44
C ILE A 53 4.52 -11.92 -5.81
N ALA A 54 4.88 -12.32 -7.03
CA ALA A 54 6.25 -12.21 -7.53
C ALA A 54 6.66 -10.74 -7.78
N THR A 55 7.95 -10.47 -7.59
CA THR A 55 8.56 -9.20 -8.03
C THR A 55 8.32 -9.00 -9.52
N GLY A 56 7.96 -7.78 -9.91
CA GLY A 56 7.67 -7.45 -11.30
C GLY A 56 6.24 -7.75 -11.75
N ALA A 57 5.37 -8.28 -10.88
CA ALA A 57 3.96 -8.47 -11.23
C ALA A 57 3.20 -7.16 -11.50
N GLY A 58 3.73 -6.01 -11.09
CA GLY A 58 3.17 -4.70 -11.44
C GLY A 58 3.15 -4.44 -12.96
N ARG A 59 2.23 -3.57 -13.41
CA ARG A 59 2.22 -3.07 -14.80
C ARG A 59 2.08 -1.57 -14.82
N TYR A 60 2.78 -0.92 -15.73
CA TYR A 60 2.65 0.52 -15.94
C TYR A 60 1.23 0.86 -16.45
N LEU A 61 0.60 1.85 -15.84
CA LEU A 61 -0.69 2.39 -16.28
C LEU A 61 -0.48 3.80 -16.81
N ARG A 62 -0.51 3.96 -18.14
CA ARG A 62 -0.37 5.26 -18.79
C ARG A 62 -1.54 6.17 -18.40
N ARG A 63 -1.23 7.39 -17.93
CA ARG A 63 -2.23 8.41 -17.62
C ARG A 63 -2.25 9.48 -18.72
N LYS A 64 -3.44 9.98 -19.06
CA LYS A 64 -3.60 11.19 -19.88
C LYS A 64 -3.30 12.42 -19.03
N ARG A 65 -2.93 13.55 -19.64
CA ARG A 65 -2.87 14.84 -18.94
C ARG A 65 -4.24 15.15 -18.34
N SER A 66 -4.25 15.66 -17.12
CA SER A 66 -5.49 16.16 -16.51
C SER A 66 -5.98 17.36 -17.32
N PRO A 67 -7.31 17.58 -17.44
CA PRO A 67 -7.87 18.69 -18.21
C PRO A 67 -7.37 20.08 -17.76
N GLY A 68 -6.91 20.23 -16.51
CA GLY A 68 -6.39 21.48 -15.96
C GLY A 68 -4.87 21.67 -16.08
N GLY A 69 -4.15 20.75 -16.74
CA GLY A 69 -2.71 20.87 -16.94
C GLY A 69 -2.41 21.80 -18.12
N VAL A 70 -1.87 23.00 -17.84
CA VAL A 70 -1.38 23.93 -18.88
C VAL A 70 -0.37 23.21 -19.78
N GLN A 71 -0.61 23.23 -21.09
CA GLN A 71 0.39 22.90 -22.09
C GLN A 71 1.38 24.08 -22.15
N VAL A 72 2.53 23.95 -21.48
CA VAL A 72 3.69 24.72 -21.90
C VAL A 72 4.16 24.14 -23.23
N ALA A 73 3.85 24.86 -24.31
CA ALA A 73 4.39 24.61 -25.63
C ALA A 73 5.89 24.97 -25.60
N GLY A 74 6.72 24.01 -25.98
CA GLY A 74 8.11 24.25 -26.35
C GLY A 74 8.21 24.57 -27.83
#